data_AF-A0A1B8V7L6-F1
#
_entry.id   AF-A0A1B8V7L6-F1
#
_cell.length_a   1.000
_cell.length_b   1.000
_cell.length_c   1.000
_cell.angle_alpha   90.00
_cell.angle_beta   90.00
_cell.angle_gamma   90.00
#
_symmetry.space_group_name_H-M   'P 1'
#
loop_
_entity.id
_entity.type
_entity.pdbx_description
1 polymer ?
#
loop_
_entity_poly.entity_id
_entity_poly.type
_entity_poly.pdbx_seq_one_letter_code
_entity_poly.pdbx_strand_id
1 'polypeptide(L)' 'MKLTSIPRIKRVSLDRQRLRRPRPSARKINFLLRGGPLSMAWLCSPGTLCFSYRDWRGYYDKSNKWVSL' A
#
# COMPACT_ATOMS: atom_id res chain seq x y z
N MET A 1 -26.19 -11.87 41.54
CA MET A 1 -25.05 -11.40 40.71
C MET A 1 -25.15 -12.08 39.34
N LYS A 2 -25.42 -11.32 38.28
CA LYS A 2 -25.60 -11.88 36.92
C LYS A 2 -24.23 -11.93 36.22
N LEU A 3 -23.76 -13.13 35.90
CA LEU A 3 -22.58 -13.34 35.06
C LEU A 3 -22.88 -12.79 33.66
N THR A 4 -22.20 -11.72 33.28
CA THR A 4 -22.25 -11.15 31.93
C THR A 4 -21.61 -12.14 30.96
N SER A 5 -22.42 -12.73 30.07
CA SER A 5 -21.90 -13.62 29.04
C SER A 5 -20.96 -12.84 28.12
N ILE A 6 -19.68 -13.23 28.10
CA ILE A 6 -18.70 -12.70 27.15
C ILE A 6 -19.27 -12.87 25.74
N PRO A 7 -19.47 -11.79 24.95
CA PRO A 7 -19.99 -11.94 23.60
C PRO A 7 -19.02 -12.80 22.80
N ARG A 8 -19.49 -13.96 22.33
CA ARG A 8 -18.72 -14.88 21.49
C ARG A 8 -18.09 -14.08 20.35
N ILE A 9 -16.76 -14.08 20.32
CA ILE A 9 -15.95 -13.51 19.24
C ILE A 9 -16.58 -13.95 17.92
N LYS A 10 -17.11 -13.00 17.14
CA LYS A 10 -17.77 -13.27 15.86
C LYS A 10 -16.83 -14.14 15.04
N ARG A 11 -17.29 -15.33 14.66
CA ARG A 11 -16.54 -16.28 13.83
C ARG A 11 -16.00 -15.51 12.62
N VAL A 12 -14.68 -15.40 12.51
CA VAL A 12 -14.04 -14.79 11.34
C VAL A 12 -14.39 -15.68 10.15
N SER A 13 -15.33 -15.23 9.31
CA SER A 13 -15.70 -15.96 8.09
C SER A 13 -14.46 -16.11 7.21
N LEU A 14 -14.08 -17.35 6.95
CA LEU A 14 -12.99 -17.70 6.04
C LEU A 14 -13.39 -17.57 4.57
N ASP A 15 -14.69 -17.44 4.28
CA ASP A 15 -15.25 -17.26 2.93
C ASP A 15 -15.01 -15.87 2.37
N ARG A 16 -14.74 -14.88 3.25
CA ARG A 16 -14.36 -13.55 2.79
C ARG A 16 -12.99 -13.65 2.14
N GLN A 17 -12.94 -13.35 0.85
CA GLN A 17 -11.70 -13.18 0.10
C GLN A 17 -10.81 -12.20 0.89
N ARG A 18 -9.79 -12.75 1.56
CA ARG A 18 -8.83 -11.92 2.29
C ARG A 18 -8.28 -10.94 1.27
N LEU A 19 -8.42 -9.64 1.53
CA LEU A 19 -7.77 -8.62 0.73
C LEU A 19 -6.32 -9.06 0.55
N ARG A 20 -5.96 -9.51 -0.66
CA ARG A 20 -4.62 -9.98 -0.98
C ARG A 20 -3.74 -8.75 -1.02
N ARG A 21 -3.32 -8.30 0.17
CA ARG A 21 -2.34 -7.23 0.30
C ARG A 21 -1.05 -7.75 -0.33
N PRO A 22 -0.46 -7.04 -1.29
CA PRO A 22 0.87 -7.36 -1.77
C PRO A 22 1.78 -7.47 -0.56
N ARG A 23 2.44 -8.62 -0.38
CA ARG A 23 3.50 -8.70 0.64
C ARG A 23 4.68 -7.89 0.10
N PRO A 24 5.18 -6.88 0.84
CA PRO A 24 6.40 -6.20 0.43
C PRO A 24 7.49 -7.26 0.30
N SER A 25 8.04 -7.40 -0.89
CA SER A 25 9.15 -8.33 -1.10
C SER A 25 10.40 -7.75 -0.45
N ALA A 26 11.28 -8.59 0.11
CA ALA A 26 12.58 -8.11 0.61
C ALA A 26 13.50 -7.67 -0.55
N ARG A 27 13.17 -8.07 -1.79
CA ARG A 27 13.96 -7.78 -2.98
C ARG A 27 13.58 -6.40 -3.53
N LYS A 28 14.56 -5.51 -3.59
CA LYS A 28 14.43 -4.25 -4.32
C LYS A 28 14.58 -4.53 -5.82
N ILE A 29 13.65 -4.05 -6.62
CA ILE A 29 13.70 -4.09 -8.09
C ILE A 29 13.59 -2.64 -8.59
N ASN A 30 14.23 -2.35 -9.72
CA ASN A 30 14.09 -1.06 -10.37
C ASN A 30 12.71 -0.95 -11.06
N PHE A 31 11.98 0.11 -10.73
CA PHE A 31 10.72 0.45 -11.38
C PHE A 31 10.85 1.78 -12.10
N LEU A 32 10.41 1.80 -13.36
CA LEU A 32 10.27 3.03 -14.14
C LEU A 32 9.06 3.81 -13.64
N LEU A 33 9.27 5.11 -13.44
CA LEU A 33 8.28 6.06 -12.94
C LEU A 33 7.93 7.04 -14.07
N ARG A 34 6.66 7.45 -14.17
CA ARG A 34 6.17 8.29 -15.27
C ARG A 34 5.54 9.59 -14.75
N GLY A 35 5.95 10.71 -15.34
CA GLY A 35 5.27 12.01 -15.23
C GLY A 35 5.58 12.84 -13.97
N GLY A 36 6.50 12.39 -13.11
CA GLY A 36 6.85 13.08 -11.87
C GLY A 36 8.33 13.46 -11.79
N PRO A 37 8.80 13.86 -10.60
CA PRO A 37 10.17 14.35 -10.40
C PRO A 37 11.24 13.26 -10.45
N LEU A 38 10.84 11.99 -10.52
CA LEU A 38 11.73 10.83 -10.54
C LEU A 38 11.45 10.01 -11.80
N SER A 39 12.49 9.58 -12.48
CA SER A 39 12.40 8.70 -13.66
C SER A 39 12.41 7.21 -13.27
N MET A 40 13.05 6.87 -12.16
CA MET A 40 13.22 5.48 -11.70
C MET A 40 13.41 5.41 -10.18
N ALA A 41 12.96 4.33 -9.56
CA ALA A 41 13.21 4.04 -8.15
C ALA A 41 13.39 2.54 -7.88
N TRP A 42 14.20 2.21 -6.87
CA TRP A 42 14.35 0.84 -6.36
C TRP A 42 13.29 0.56 -5.29
N LEU A 43 12.26 -0.21 -5.63
CA LEU A 43 11.13 -0.48 -4.74
C LEU A 43 10.99 -1.96 -4.43
N CYS A 44 10.46 -2.25 -3.26
CA CYS A 44 10.09 -3.61 -2.82
C CYS A 44 8.75 -4.08 -3.40
N SER A 45 7.93 -3.13 -3.83
CA SER A 45 6.65 -3.34 -4.51
C SER A 45 6.37 -2.16 -5.44
N PRO A 46 5.74 -2.40 -6.61
CA PRO A 46 5.27 -1.29 -7.43
C PRO A 46 4.22 -0.50 -6.65
N GLY A 47 4.07 0.78 -6.98
CA GLY A 47 2.76 1.39 -6.81
C GLY A 47 2.51 2.34 -5.64
N THR A 48 3.52 2.62 -4.83
CA THR A 48 3.37 3.45 -3.61
C THR A 48 4.72 4.07 -3.28
N LEU A 49 5.05 5.15 -3.98
CA LEU A 49 6.16 6.02 -3.61
C LEU A 49 5.59 7.42 -3.36
N CYS A 50 5.48 7.82 -2.10
CA CYS A 50 5.21 9.22 -1.76
C CYS A 50 6.49 10.04 -1.96
N PHE A 51 6.36 11.24 -2.55
CA PHE A 51 7.47 12.13 -2.78
C PHE A 51 7.10 13.56 -2.41
N SER A 52 7.98 14.21 -1.66
CA SER A 52 7.83 15.60 -1.25
C SER A 52 9.20 16.27 -1.31
N TYR A 53 9.39 17.18 -2.26
CA TYR A 53 10.61 17.98 -2.37
C TYR A 53 10.31 19.33 -3.05
N ARG A 54 10.48 20.43 -2.31
CA ARG A 54 10.12 21.79 -2.75
C ARG A 54 8.66 21.83 -3.24
N ASP A 55 8.43 22.26 -4.48
CA ASP A 55 7.11 22.40 -5.10
C ASP A 55 6.51 21.05 -5.53
N TRP A 56 7.30 19.97 -5.50
CA TRP A 56 6.81 18.63 -5.82
C TRP A 56 6.22 17.98 -4.59
N ARG A 57 4.89 17.84 -4.58
CA ARG A 57 4.16 17.09 -3.54
C ARG A 57 3.20 16.13 -4.22
N GLY A 58 3.29 14.85 -3.88
CA GLY A 58 2.49 13.83 -4.54
C GLY A 58 2.93 12.41 -4.26
N TYR A 59 2.43 11.49 -5.06
CA TYR A 59 2.77 10.08 -4.97
C TYR A 59 2.73 9.40 -6.34
N TYR A 60 3.46 8.29 -6.47
CA TYR A 60 3.30 7.38 -7.59
C TYR A 60 2.24 6.32 -7.26
N ASP A 61 1.22 6.23 -8.11
CA ASP A 61 0.13 5.27 -7.99
C ASP A 61 0.58 3.84 -8.30
N LYS A 62 -0.35 2.88 -8.22
CA LYS A 62 -0.13 1.45 -8.54
C LYS A 62 0.43 1.19 -9.94
N SER A 63 0.23 2.11 -10.86
CA SER A 63 0.72 2.06 -12.24
C SER A 63 2.05 2.80 -12.43
N ASN A 64 2.70 3.22 -11.34
CA ASN A 64 3.89 4.06 -11.30
C ASN A 64 3.74 5.40 -12.05
N LYS A 65 2.52 5.94 -12.08
CA LYS A 65 2.20 7.26 -12.63
C LYS A 65 2.15 8.28 -11.50
N TRP A 66 2.68 9.47 -11.77
CA TRP A 66 2.66 10.58 -10.83
C TRP A 66 1.24 11.11 -10.59
N VAL A 67 0.91 11.33 -9.32
CA VAL A 67 -0.31 11.97 -8.84
C VAL A 67 0.10 13.12 -7.93
N SER A 68 -0.20 14.36 -8.33
CA SER A 68 0.06 15.55 -7.52
C SER A 68 -0.92 15.62 -6.34
N LEU A 69 -0.43 16.11 -5.19
CA LEU A 69 -1.20 16.38 -3.97
C LEU A 69 -1.21 17.87 -3.64
#